data_AF-A0A2U2DX71-F1
#
_entry.id   AF-A0A2U2DX71-F1
#
_cell.length_a   1.000
_cell.length_b   1.000
_cell.length_c   1.000
_cell.angle_alpha   90.00
_cell.angle_beta   90.00
_cell.angle_gamma   90.00
#
_symmetry.space_group_name_H-M   'P 1'
#
loop_
_entity.id
_entity.type
_entity.pdbx_description
1 polymer ?
#
loop_
_entity_poly.entity_id
_entity_poly.type
_entity_poly.pdbx_seq_one_letter_code
_entity_poly.pdbx_strand_id
1 'polypeptide(L)'
;MAREDLHFRLRLPEALKKRIEAAAERKRRSMTAEIVAALEEVYPEGLGIGEFIEKYVTPIAQTKTPEEREALVAAANKASASLNSPWRVRTVEVGGELAAETYLEDEPNRPVIKVQDLVFTRATK
;
A
#
# COMPACT_ATOMS: atom_id res chain seq x y z
N MET A 1 -19.76 17.77 -1.94
CA MET A 1 -18.79 17.22 -0.99
C MET A 1 -17.63 18.21 -0.95
N ALA A 2 -17.46 18.94 0.15
CA ALA A 2 -16.36 19.89 0.28
C ALA A 2 -15.05 19.09 0.35
N ARG A 3 -13.97 19.55 -0.30
CA ARG A 3 -12.65 18.93 -0.11
C ARG A 3 -12.30 19.07 1.37
N GLU A 4 -12.21 17.95 2.09
CA GLU A 4 -11.83 17.89 3.51
C GLU A 4 -10.31 18.03 3.70
N ASP A 5 -9.65 18.78 2.81
CA ASP A 5 -8.20 18.94 2.88
C ASP A 5 -7.85 19.83 4.09
N LEU A 6 -7.08 19.28 5.02
CA LEU A 6 -6.62 19.97 6.22
C LEU A 6 -5.74 21.18 5.85
N HIS A 7 -6.13 22.38 6.29
CA HIS A 7 -5.32 23.57 6.14
C HIS A 7 -4.51 23.85 7.41
N PHE A 8 -3.19 23.80 7.30
CA PHE A 8 -2.27 24.08 8.41
C PHE A 8 -1.46 25.36 8.15
N ARG A 9 -1.21 26.15 9.21
CA ARG A 9 -0.33 27.32 9.14
C ARG A 9 1.09 26.92 9.55
N LEU A 10 2.00 26.84 8.58
CA LEU A 10 3.42 26.58 8.85
C LEU A 10 4.16 27.87 9.22
N ARG A 11 5.04 27.80 10.22
CA ARG A 11 6.06 28.81 10.47
C ARG A 11 7.36 28.38 9.80
N LEU A 12 7.62 28.93 8.60
CA LEU A 12 8.81 28.63 7.83
C LEU A 12 9.89 29.69 8.07
N PRO A 13 11.17 29.31 8.23
CA PRO A 13 12.28 30.26 8.14
C PRO A 13 12.26 30.98 6.78
N GLU A 14 12.53 32.28 6.78
CA GLU A 14 12.47 33.12 5.57
C GLU A 14 13.39 32.58 4.45
N ALA A 15 14.59 32.11 4.80
CA ALA A 15 15.52 31.52 3.85
C ALA A 15 14.97 30.23 3.20
N LEU A 16 14.22 29.42 3.96
CA LEU A 16 13.60 28.20 3.43
C LEU A 16 12.44 28.55 2.49
N LYS A 17 11.60 29.51 2.87
CA LYS A 17 10.50 29.99 2.02
C LYS A 17 10.99 30.43 0.65
N LYS A 18 12.03 31.27 0.59
CA LYS A 18 12.62 31.75 -0.69
C LYS A 18 13.14 30.60 -1.57
N ARG A 19 13.72 29.57 -0.96
CA ARG A 19 14.20 28.38 -1.70
C ARG A 19 13.03 27.59 -2.31
N ILE A 20 11.93 27.45 -1.59
CA ILE A 20 10.72 26.78 -2.09
C ILE A 20 10.08 27.59 -3.21
N GLU A 21 9.96 28.91 -3.05
CA GLU A 21 9.42 29.81 -4.11
C GLU A 21 10.22 29.69 -5.41
N ALA A 22 11.56 29.75 -5.32
CA ALA A 22 12.43 29.59 -6.49
C ALA A 22 12.34 28.18 -7.12
N ALA A 23 12.09 27.13 -6.33
CA ALA A 23 11.87 25.78 -6.84
C ALA A 23 10.52 25.67 -7.57
N ALA A 24 9.46 26.22 -6.97
CA ALA A 24 8.12 26.24 -7.52
C ALA A 24 8.06 27.01 -8.85
N GLU A 25 8.71 28.18 -8.93
CA GLU A 25 8.80 28.98 -10.15
C GLU A 25 9.50 28.20 -11.29
N ARG A 26 10.66 27.59 -10.99
CA ARG A 26 11.39 26.75 -11.97
C ARG A 26 10.56 25.59 -12.49
N LYS A 27 9.73 24.98 -11.62
CA LYS A 27 8.84 23.85 -11.97
C LYS A 27 7.47 24.29 -12.51
N ARG A 28 7.21 25.60 -12.60
CA ARG A 28 5.92 26.20 -13.02
C ARG A 28 4.72 25.71 -12.20
N ARG A 29 4.88 25.63 -10.88
CA ARG A 29 3.85 25.22 -9.92
C ARG A 29 3.64 26.31 -8.87
N SER A 30 2.51 26.28 -8.17
CA SER A 30 2.34 27.12 -6.98
C SER A 30 3.27 26.65 -5.86
N MET A 31 3.59 27.55 -4.92
CA MET A 31 4.42 27.19 -3.75
C MET A 31 3.80 26.02 -2.96
N THR A 32 2.48 26.02 -2.76
CA THR A 32 1.77 24.92 -2.10
C THR A 32 1.91 23.62 -2.87
N ALA A 33 1.73 23.64 -4.20
CA ALA A 33 1.87 22.44 -5.03
C ALA A 33 3.29 21.89 -5.01
N GLU A 34 4.31 22.75 -4.92
CA GLU A 34 5.70 22.30 -4.76
C GLU A 34 5.96 21.68 -3.39
N ILE A 35 5.40 22.25 -2.31
CA ILE A 35 5.51 21.66 -0.97
C ILE A 35 4.85 20.28 -0.95
N VAL A 36 3.64 20.15 -1.49
CA VAL A 36 2.94 18.86 -1.56
C VAL A 36 3.75 17.85 -2.38
N ALA A 37 4.21 18.23 -3.58
CA ALA A 37 5.00 17.32 -4.41
C ALA A 37 6.32 16.86 -3.74
N ALA A 38 7.00 17.76 -3.03
CA ALA A 38 8.20 17.42 -2.27
C ALA A 38 7.90 16.48 -1.09
N LEU A 39 6.73 16.64 -0.46
CA LEU A 39 6.28 15.75 0.61
C LEU A 39 5.89 14.37 0.05
N GLU A 40 5.20 14.30 -1.09
CA GLU A 40 4.85 13.05 -1.77
C GLU A 40 6.09 12.26 -2.20
N GLU A 41 7.18 12.93 -2.55
CA GLU A 41 8.46 12.28 -2.88
C GLU A 41 9.08 11.59 -1.65
N VAL A 42 8.93 12.19 -0.46
CA VAL A 42 9.47 11.65 0.80
C VAL A 42 8.51 10.68 1.48
N TYR A 43 7.21 10.90 1.31
CA TYR A 43 6.11 10.13 1.89
C TYR A 43 5.17 9.67 0.76
N PRO A 44 5.64 8.73 -0.09
CA PRO A 44 4.80 8.24 -1.17
C PRO A 44 3.55 7.58 -0.60
N GLU A 45 2.44 7.75 -1.32
CA GLU A 45 1.26 6.93 -1.09
C GLU A 45 1.67 5.46 -1.26
N GLY A 46 1.50 4.66 -0.21
CA GLY A 46 1.81 3.25 -0.29
C GLY A 46 0.89 2.54 -1.27
N LEU A 47 1.24 1.30 -1.65
CA LEU A 47 0.36 0.46 -2.47
C LEU A 47 -1.07 0.48 -1.93
N GLY A 48 -2.03 0.85 -2.79
CA GLY A 48 -3.45 0.70 -2.51
C GLY A 48 -3.83 -0.78 -2.38
N ILE A 49 -4.92 -1.07 -1.67
CA ILE A 49 -5.34 -2.46 -1.42
C ILE A 49 -5.60 -3.25 -2.71
N GLY A 50 -6.19 -2.59 -3.73
CA GLY A 50 -6.47 -3.23 -5.02
C GLY A 50 -5.19 -3.66 -5.74
N GLU A 51 -4.20 -2.76 -5.82
CA GLU A 51 -2.91 -3.07 -6.43
C GLU A 51 -2.15 -4.15 -5.64
N PHE A 52 -2.22 -4.10 -4.30
CA PHE A 52 -1.63 -5.12 -3.44
C PHE A 52 -2.26 -6.51 -3.70
N ILE A 53 -3.58 -6.56 -3.86
CA ILE A 53 -4.30 -7.81 -4.16
C ILE A 53 -3.87 -8.36 -5.51
N GLU A 54 -3.96 -7.55 -6.57
CA GLU A 54 -3.66 -7.99 -7.93
C GLU A 54 -2.21 -8.47 -8.07
N LYS A 55 -1.27 -7.74 -7.49
CA LYS A 55 0.16 -7.99 -7.67
C LYS A 55 0.69 -9.10 -6.77
N TYR A 56 0.14 -9.27 -5.56
CA TYR A 56 0.70 -10.17 -4.56
C TYR A 56 -0.27 -11.24 -4.09
N VAL A 57 -1.51 -10.89 -3.76
CA VAL A 57 -2.48 -11.83 -3.18
C VAL A 57 -3.01 -12.81 -4.23
N THR A 58 -3.33 -12.32 -5.44
CA THR A 58 -3.84 -13.17 -6.54
C THR A 58 -2.84 -14.26 -6.94
N PRO A 59 -1.53 -13.99 -7.12
CA PRO A 59 -0.54 -15.03 -7.34
C PRO A 59 -0.47 -16.06 -6.20
N ILE A 60 -0.46 -15.61 -4.94
CA ILE A 60 -0.45 -16.48 -3.75
C ILE A 60 -1.66 -17.44 -3.76
N ALA A 61 -2.82 -16.95 -4.19
CA ALA A 61 -4.02 -17.77 -4.33
C ALA A 61 -3.96 -18.73 -5.54
N GLN A 62 -3.23 -18.43 -6.59
CA GLN A 62 -3.15 -19.32 -7.76
C GLN A 62 -2.07 -20.40 -7.63
N THR A 63 -1.12 -20.21 -6.72
CA THR A 63 -0.01 -21.15 -6.48
C THR A 63 -0.48 -22.49 -5.92
N LYS A 64 0.02 -23.58 -6.49
CA LYS A 64 -0.38 -24.96 -6.13
C LYS A 64 0.50 -25.60 -5.07
N THR A 65 1.72 -25.11 -4.87
CA THR A 65 2.68 -25.70 -3.93
C THR A 65 2.76 -24.87 -2.64
N PRO A 66 2.88 -25.52 -1.46
CA PRO A 66 3.05 -24.79 -0.20
C PRO A 66 4.34 -23.95 -0.16
N GLU A 67 5.44 -24.48 -0.68
CA GLU A 67 6.76 -23.83 -0.65
C GLU A 67 6.80 -22.53 -1.46
N GLU A 68 6.26 -22.54 -2.67
CA GLU A 68 6.17 -21.34 -3.52
C GLU A 68 5.22 -20.30 -2.91
N ARG A 69 4.17 -20.76 -2.23
CA ARG A 69 3.21 -19.88 -1.55
C ARG A 69 3.88 -19.13 -0.40
N GLU A 70 4.63 -19.83 0.44
CA GLU A 70 5.38 -19.19 1.53
C GLU A 70 6.40 -18.18 0.99
N ALA A 71 7.10 -18.51 -0.09
CA ALA A 71 8.03 -17.59 -0.75
C ALA A 71 7.32 -16.33 -1.27
N LEU A 72 6.15 -16.48 -1.89
CA LEU A 72 5.35 -15.35 -2.38
C LEU A 72 4.79 -14.49 -1.24
N VAL A 73 4.34 -15.09 -0.14
CA VAL A 73 3.89 -14.37 1.07
C VAL A 73 5.03 -13.54 1.65
N ALA A 74 6.21 -14.14 1.80
CA ALA A 74 7.39 -13.44 2.29
C ALA A 74 7.80 -12.29 1.35
N ALA A 75 7.77 -12.52 0.04
CA ALA A 75 8.06 -11.50 -0.97
C ALA A 75 7.04 -10.35 -0.93
N ALA A 76 5.75 -10.66 -0.81
CA ALA A 76 4.67 -9.69 -0.71
C ALA A 76 4.82 -8.77 0.51
N ASN A 77 5.06 -9.36 1.68
CA ASN A 77 5.25 -8.59 2.91
C ASN A 77 6.51 -7.71 2.87
N LYS A 78 7.61 -8.24 2.32
CA LYS A 78 8.85 -7.47 2.12
C LYS A 78 8.66 -6.30 1.15
N ALA A 79 7.97 -6.55 0.03
CA ALA A 79 7.71 -5.52 -0.97
C ALA A 79 6.78 -4.43 -0.43
N SER A 80 5.74 -4.83 0.31
CA SER A 80 4.81 -3.91 0.96
C SER A 80 5.52 -2.98 1.94
N ALA A 81 6.37 -3.54 2.82
CA ALA A 81 7.19 -2.76 3.75
C ALA A 81 8.13 -1.77 3.03
N SER A 82 8.71 -2.18 1.90
CA SER A 82 9.61 -1.32 1.10
C SER A 82 8.88 -0.19 0.38
N LEU A 83 7.57 -0.34 0.16
CA LEU A 83 6.72 0.62 -0.56
C LEU A 83 5.84 1.45 0.38
N ASN A 84 6.20 1.51 1.68
CA ASN A 84 5.43 2.23 2.70
C ASN A 84 3.93 1.85 2.72
N SER A 85 3.62 0.61 2.34
CA SER A 85 2.25 0.12 2.30
C SER A 85 1.92 -0.60 3.61
N PRO A 86 0.75 -0.32 4.22
CA PRO A 86 0.35 -0.95 5.47
C PRO A 86 -0.17 -2.39 5.26
N TRP A 87 -0.36 -2.82 4.02
CA TRP A 87 -0.96 -4.13 3.72
C TRP A 87 0.02 -5.26 3.96
N ARG A 88 -0.46 -6.33 4.59
CA ARG A 88 0.28 -7.56 4.81
C ARG A 88 -0.59 -8.74 4.42
N VAL A 89 0.04 -9.85 4.08
CA VAL A 89 -0.63 -11.11 3.73
C VAL A 89 -0.07 -12.25 4.57
N ARG A 90 -0.95 -13.18 4.95
CA ARG A 90 -0.58 -14.45 5.59
C ARG A 90 -1.40 -15.58 5.02
N THR A 91 -0.94 -16.81 5.22
CA THR A 91 -1.74 -18.01 4.94
C THR A 91 -2.52 -18.40 6.18
N VAL A 92 -3.79 -18.73 6.01
CA VAL A 92 -4.68 -19.24 7.05
C VAL A 92 -5.41 -20.49 6.56
N GLU A 93 -5.61 -21.46 7.44
CA GLU A 93 -6.41 -22.65 7.12
C GLU A 93 -7.89 -22.36 7.44
N VAL A 94 -8.75 -22.56 6.46
CA VAL A 94 -10.20 -22.36 6.56
C VAL A 94 -10.88 -23.63 6.09
N GLY A 95 -11.56 -24.33 6.99
CA GLY A 95 -12.35 -25.52 6.61
C GLY A 95 -11.54 -26.65 5.97
N GLY A 96 -10.23 -26.74 6.26
CA GLY A 96 -9.31 -27.71 5.67
C GLY A 96 -8.63 -27.26 4.38
N GLU A 97 -8.85 -26.03 3.92
CA GLU A 97 -8.18 -25.43 2.76
C GLU A 97 -7.29 -24.24 3.16
N LEU A 98 -6.12 -24.12 2.51
CA LEU A 98 -5.19 -23.00 2.73
C LEU A 98 -5.62 -21.78 1.91
N ALA A 99 -6.05 -20.73 2.60
CA ALA A 99 -6.40 -19.43 2.06
C ALA A 99 -5.31 -18.39 2.34
N ALA A 100 -5.29 -17.31 1.57
CA ALA A 100 -4.53 -16.10 1.89
C ALA A 100 -5.46 -15.09 2.61
N GLU A 101 -4.94 -14.39 3.60
CA GLU A 101 -5.66 -13.35 4.34
C GLU A 101 -4.85 -12.06 4.28
N THR A 102 -5.51 -10.96 3.93
CA THR A 102 -4.89 -9.63 3.89
C THR A 102 -5.31 -8.85 5.13
N TYR A 103 -4.35 -8.19 5.77
CA TYR A 103 -4.53 -7.42 6.99
C TYR A 103 -3.68 -6.15 6.97
N LEU A 104 -3.97 -5.22 7.88
CA LEU A 104 -3.14 -4.04 8.10
C LEU A 104 -2.07 -4.34 9.16
N GLU A 105 -0.84 -3.87 8.95
CA GLU A 105 0.29 -4.10 9.85
C GLU A 105 0.03 -3.63 11.29
N ASP A 106 -0.69 -2.52 11.47
CA ASP A 106 -1.09 -1.96 12.76
C ASP A 106 -2.30 -2.67 13.39
N GLU A 107 -3.08 -3.43 12.60
CA GLU A 107 -4.21 -4.24 13.05
C GLU A 107 -4.06 -5.73 12.65
N PRO A 108 -3.02 -6.45 13.11
CA PRO A 108 -2.66 -7.79 12.61
C PRO A 108 -3.72 -8.87 12.90
N ASN A 109 -4.59 -8.63 13.86
CA ASN A 109 -5.67 -9.54 14.23
C ASN A 109 -6.99 -9.25 13.50
N ARG A 110 -7.06 -8.18 12.71
CA ARG A 110 -8.26 -7.79 11.98
C ARG A 110 -8.04 -7.99 10.48
N PRO A 111 -8.53 -9.11 9.90
CA PRO A 111 -8.45 -9.29 8.46
C PRO A 111 -9.34 -8.26 7.78
N VAL A 112 -8.80 -7.58 6.78
CA VAL A 112 -9.55 -6.61 5.98
C VAL A 112 -10.30 -7.31 4.86
N ILE A 113 -9.72 -8.37 4.30
CA ILE A 113 -10.35 -9.22 3.29
C ILE A 113 -9.95 -10.67 3.56
N LYS A 114 -10.95 -11.56 3.61
CA LYS A 114 -10.75 -13.01 3.56
C LYS A 114 -10.88 -13.44 2.10
N VAL A 115 -9.88 -14.14 1.57
CA VAL A 115 -9.94 -14.66 0.18
C VAL A 115 -11.01 -15.76 0.02
N GLN A 116 -11.75 -16.12 1.07
CA GLN A 116 -12.95 -16.95 0.97
C GLN A 116 -14.00 -16.36 -0.01
N ASP A 117 -14.00 -15.04 -0.24
CA ASP A 117 -14.86 -14.37 -1.23
C ASP A 117 -14.29 -14.38 -2.67
N LEU A 118 -13.03 -14.81 -2.82
CA LEU A 118 -12.35 -15.10 -4.09
C LEU A 118 -12.14 -16.61 -4.14
N VAL A 119 -13.26 -17.33 -4.26
CA VAL A 119 -13.32 -18.80 -4.22
C VAL A 119 -12.26 -19.41 -5.12
N PHE A 120 -11.39 -20.22 -4.50
CA PHE A 120 -10.56 -21.21 -5.18
C PHE A 120 -11.52 -22.22 -5.80
N THR A 121 -12.02 -21.93 -6.99
CA THR A 121 -12.64 -22.97 -7.80
C THR A 121 -11.53 -23.95 -8.13
N ARG A 122 -11.49 -25.07 -7.38
CA ARG A 122 -10.84 -26.29 -7.84
C ARG A 122 -11.31 -26.50 -9.27
N ALA A 123 -10.42 -26.28 -10.23
CA ALA A 123 -10.59 -26.79 -11.57
C ALA A 123 -10.50 -28.32 -11.45
N THR A 124 -11.62 -28.95 -11.10
CA THR A 124 -11.84 -30.37 -11.32
C THR A 124 -11.95 -30.56 -12.83
N LYS A 125 -10.90 -31.13 -13.42
CA LYS A 125 -10.99 -31.97 -14.61
C LYS A 125 -10.26 -33.26 -14.32
#